data_AF-A0A8I1T9X4-F1
#
_entry.id   AF-A0A8I1T9X4-F1
#
_cell.length_a   1.000
_cell.length_b   1.000
_cell.length_c   1.000
_cell.angle_alpha   90.00
_cell.angle_beta   90.00
_cell.angle_gamma   90.00
#
_symmetry.space_group_name_H-M   'P 1'
#
loop_
_entity.id
_entity.type
_entity.pdbx_description
1 polymer ?
#
loop_
_entity_poly.entity_id
_entity_poly.type
_entity_poly.pdbx_seq_one_letter_code
_entity_poly.pdbx_strand_id
1 'polypeptide(L)'
;MRQWLYCLAVLGLFSVPQVGFAQSAKTAGYSRDDVVNFLIEQADLGQSRAVCMGTKSECAAKTKPKGFDMLLTFDLDSARLSEAAQKNLDIISQALIDGRLKAAKFRVEGHTDARGGDKYNMTLSTERADAVVSYLEKKQVPADRLQAIGFGKSVPRTSNPFDPENRRVELKLSTE
;
A
#
# COMPACT_ATOMS: atom_id res chain seq x y z
N MET A 1 32.70 -65.65 -19.02
CA MET A 1 33.32 -66.38 -17.89
C MET A 1 33.15 -65.56 -16.60
N ARG A 2 32.61 -66.20 -15.55
CA ARG A 2 32.75 -65.92 -14.11
C ARG A 2 32.02 -64.73 -13.46
N GLN A 3 30.74 -65.01 -13.15
CA GLN A 3 30.07 -64.96 -11.83
C GLN A 3 30.92 -64.71 -10.56
N TRP A 4 30.56 -63.68 -9.76
CA TRP A 4 30.78 -63.51 -8.30
C TRP A 4 29.61 -62.67 -7.75
N LEU A 5 28.54 -63.27 -7.20
CA LEU A 5 28.21 -63.50 -5.77
C LEU A 5 28.23 -62.28 -4.81
N TYR A 6 27.01 -61.91 -4.39
CA TYR A 6 26.48 -61.37 -3.11
C TYR A 6 27.21 -60.27 -2.31
N CYS A 7 26.46 -59.19 -2.02
CA CYS A 7 26.33 -58.70 -0.64
C CYS A 7 24.98 -58.00 -0.43
N LEU A 8 24.13 -58.60 0.40
CA LEU A 8 22.89 -58.04 0.94
C LEU A 8 23.25 -56.94 1.95
N ALA A 9 22.85 -55.70 1.68
CA ALA A 9 22.84 -54.63 2.67
C ALA A 9 21.39 -54.18 2.89
N VAL A 10 20.81 -54.64 4.00
CA VAL A 10 19.53 -54.18 4.54
C VAL A 10 19.75 -52.76 5.06
N LEU A 11 19.31 -51.76 4.30
CA LEU A 11 19.25 -50.37 4.76
C LEU A 11 17.83 -50.08 5.26
N GLY A 12 17.68 -50.06 6.59
CA GLY A 12 16.44 -49.69 7.26
C GLY A 12 16.05 -48.24 6.95
N LEU A 13 14.83 -48.07 6.45
CA LEU A 13 14.18 -46.78 6.26
C LEU A 13 13.76 -46.21 7.62
N PHE A 14 14.67 -45.50 8.30
CA PHE A 14 14.29 -44.62 9.40
C PHE A 14 13.64 -43.36 8.82
N SER A 15 12.32 -43.34 8.84
CA SER A 15 11.52 -42.15 8.50
C SER A 15 11.65 -41.12 9.62
N VAL A 16 12.51 -40.13 9.42
CA VAL A 16 12.61 -38.97 10.32
C VAL A 16 11.42 -38.04 10.01
N PRO A 17 10.50 -37.78 10.96
CA PRO A 17 9.44 -36.82 10.74
C PRO A 17 10.08 -35.43 10.63
N GLN A 18 10.04 -34.84 9.44
CA GLN A 18 10.42 -33.44 9.27
C GLN A 18 9.42 -32.58 10.03
N VAL A 19 9.87 -32.05 11.16
CA VAL A 19 9.20 -31.01 11.91
C VAL A 19 9.14 -29.79 11.00
N GLY A 20 7.98 -29.57 10.39
CA GLY A 20 7.71 -28.39 9.58
C GLY A 20 7.74 -27.17 10.49
N PHE A 21 8.84 -26.43 10.49
CA PHE A 21 8.85 -25.05 10.93
C PHE A 21 8.02 -24.26 9.92
N ALA A 22 6.72 -24.11 10.21
CA ALA A 22 5.89 -23.11 9.57
C ALA A 22 6.45 -21.74 9.97
N GLN A 23 7.38 -21.22 9.17
CA GLN A 23 7.81 -19.83 9.26
C GLN A 23 6.56 -18.99 9.00
N SER A 24 5.98 -18.42 10.06
CA SER A 24 4.93 -17.43 9.96
C SER A 24 5.47 -16.25 9.18
N ALA A 25 5.18 -16.22 7.88
CA ALA A 25 5.46 -15.09 7.03
C ALA A 25 4.59 -13.94 7.54
N LYS A 26 5.21 -12.94 8.17
CA LYS A 26 4.60 -11.65 8.43
C LYS A 26 4.11 -11.10 7.09
N THR A 27 2.83 -11.27 6.79
CA THR A 27 2.16 -10.51 5.76
C THR A 27 2.15 -9.05 6.21
N ALA A 28 2.86 -8.20 5.49
CA ALA A 28 2.69 -6.75 5.59
C ALA A 28 1.29 -6.40 5.05
N GLY A 29 0.26 -6.72 5.83
CA GLY A 29 -1.13 -6.43 5.53
C GLY A 29 -1.66 -5.53 6.62
N TYR A 30 -1.89 -4.26 6.28
CA TYR A 30 -2.56 -3.32 7.17
C TYR A 30 -4.00 -3.78 7.42
N SER A 31 -4.52 -3.67 8.64
CA SER A 31 -5.94 -3.91 8.94
C SER A 31 -6.78 -2.70 8.52
N ARG A 32 -8.08 -2.91 8.26
CA ARG A 32 -9.06 -1.82 8.07
C ARG A 32 -8.94 -0.80 9.20
N ASP A 33 -8.91 -1.28 10.45
CA ASP A 33 -8.87 -0.39 11.61
C ASP A 33 -7.56 0.41 11.69
N ASP A 34 -6.44 -0.17 11.23
CA ASP A 34 -5.17 0.56 11.14
C ASP A 34 -5.26 1.71 10.13
N VAL A 35 -5.85 1.46 8.96
CA VAL A 35 -6.07 2.49 7.93
C VAL A 35 -7.02 3.58 8.43
N VAL A 36 -8.12 3.21 9.09
CA VAL A 36 -9.06 4.21 9.62
C VAL A 36 -8.41 5.05 10.71
N ASN A 37 -7.72 4.44 11.68
CA ASN A 37 -7.07 5.17 12.77
C ASN A 37 -6.01 6.13 12.23
N PHE A 38 -5.20 5.68 11.26
CA PHE A 38 -4.23 6.54 10.59
C PHE A 38 -4.89 7.76 9.94
N LEU A 39 -5.97 7.55 9.17
CA LEU A 39 -6.66 8.65 8.48
C LEU A 39 -7.34 9.62 9.46
N ILE A 40 -7.91 9.12 10.56
CA ILE A 40 -8.47 9.97 11.62
C ILE A 40 -7.37 10.83 12.26
N GLU A 41 -6.21 10.26 12.57
CA GLU A 41 -5.08 11.01 13.14
C GLU A 41 -4.56 12.12 12.19
N GLN A 42 -4.56 11.86 10.89
CA GLN A 42 -4.15 12.84 9.88
C GLN A 42 -5.17 13.95 9.68
N ALA A 43 -6.45 13.61 9.70
CA ALA A 43 -7.50 14.56 9.38
C ALA A 43 -7.84 15.51 10.54
N ASP A 44 -7.35 15.24 11.76
CA ASP A 44 -7.77 15.92 12.99
C ASP A 44 -9.30 16.07 13.07
N LEU A 45 -10.03 15.05 12.60
CA LEU A 45 -11.50 15.03 12.51
C LEU A 45 -12.18 14.90 13.88
N GLY A 46 -11.48 15.30 14.95
CA GLY A 46 -12.04 15.43 16.28
C GLY A 46 -12.50 14.11 16.88
N GLN A 47 -11.54 13.28 17.32
CA GLN A 47 -11.79 12.57 18.58
C GLN A 47 -11.28 13.45 19.72
N SER A 48 -12.23 14.22 20.27
CA SER A 48 -12.30 14.69 21.65
C SER A 48 -11.00 15.17 22.27
N ARG A 49 -10.87 16.49 22.46
CA ARG A 49 -10.01 17.18 23.44
C ARG A 49 -9.27 16.22 24.37
N ALA A 50 -8.17 15.63 23.89
CA ALA A 50 -7.27 14.90 24.76
C ALA A 50 -6.58 15.99 25.59
N VAL A 51 -6.94 16.09 26.86
CA VAL A 51 -6.13 16.83 27.82
C VAL A 51 -4.77 16.15 27.84
N CYS A 52 -3.78 16.79 27.21
CA CYS A 52 -2.40 16.27 27.14
C CYS A 52 -1.82 16.36 28.56
N MET A 53 -1.78 15.26 29.30
CA MET A 53 -1.03 15.16 30.55
C MET A 53 0.44 14.88 30.20
N GLY A 54 1.19 15.92 29.83
CA GLY A 54 2.59 15.82 29.43
C GLY A 54 3.21 17.20 29.17
N THR A 55 4.53 17.24 29.00
CA THR A 55 5.27 18.49 28.75
C THR A 55 4.98 19.04 27.34
N LYS A 56 5.05 20.38 27.16
CA LYS A 56 4.79 21.04 25.86
C LYS A 56 5.59 20.41 24.70
N SER A 57 6.79 19.90 24.97
CA SER A 57 7.66 19.24 23.99
C SER A 57 7.16 17.85 23.55
N GLU A 58 6.49 17.11 24.43
CA GLU A 58 5.93 15.79 24.11
C GLU A 58 4.67 15.90 23.25
N CYS A 59 3.90 16.98 23.42
CA CYS A 59 2.70 17.26 22.62
C CYS A 59 3.04 17.95 21.27
N ALA A 60 4.27 18.42 21.05
CA ALA A 60 4.63 19.24 19.87
C ALA A 60 5.30 18.46 18.72
N ALA A 61 5.73 17.22 18.92
CA ALA A 61 6.60 16.53 17.97
C ALA A 61 6.08 15.15 17.55
N LYS A 62 5.04 15.15 16.71
CA LYS A 62 4.87 14.12 15.69
C LYS A 62 4.67 14.86 14.37
N THR A 63 5.68 14.87 13.49
CA THR A 63 5.47 15.25 12.09
C THR A 63 4.46 14.28 11.52
N LYS A 64 3.19 14.69 11.52
CA LYS A 64 2.06 13.91 11.04
C LYS A 64 2.33 13.57 9.56
N PRO A 65 2.38 12.29 9.17
CA PRO A 65 2.62 11.91 7.78
C PRO A 65 1.50 12.44 6.89
N LYS A 66 1.80 13.41 6.02
CA LYS A 66 0.83 14.18 5.21
C LYS A 66 -0.06 13.34 4.26
N GLY A 67 0.05 12.01 4.26
CA GLY A 67 -0.70 11.09 3.41
C GLY A 67 -0.55 9.64 3.87
N PHE A 68 -1.50 8.80 3.49
CA PHE A 68 -1.36 7.35 3.57
C PHE A 68 -0.70 6.87 2.29
N ASP A 69 0.55 6.43 2.39
CA ASP A 69 1.31 5.95 1.25
C ASP A 69 0.85 4.54 0.89
N MET A 70 0.06 4.44 -0.18
CA MET A 70 -0.30 3.16 -0.74
C MET A 70 0.76 2.74 -1.75
N LEU A 71 1.72 1.92 -1.34
CA LEU A 71 2.68 1.38 -2.31
C LEU A 71 1.97 0.35 -3.21
N LEU A 72 1.29 0.85 -4.24
CA LEU A 72 0.69 0.06 -5.29
C LEU A 72 1.73 -0.18 -6.38
N THR A 73 2.06 -1.45 -6.59
CA THR A 73 2.92 -1.87 -7.68
C THR A 73 2.09 -2.01 -8.96
N PHE A 74 2.53 -1.32 -10.01
CA PHE A 74 2.02 -1.44 -11.37
C PHE A 74 3.08 -2.12 -12.24
N ASP A 75 2.64 -2.87 -13.25
CA ASP A 75 3.54 -3.36 -14.28
C ASP A 75 4.17 -2.19 -15.05
N LEU A 76 5.31 -2.45 -15.70
CA LEU A 76 5.99 -1.45 -16.52
C LEU A 76 5.01 -0.90 -17.57
N ASP A 77 4.97 0.42 -17.71
CA ASP A 77 4.11 1.16 -18.64
C ASP A 77 2.62 0.81 -18.57
N SER A 78 2.16 0.34 -17.40
CA SER A 78 0.79 -0.09 -17.19
C SER A 78 0.11 0.71 -16.08
N ALA A 79 -1.20 0.94 -16.27
CA ALA A 79 -2.14 1.42 -15.26
C ALA A 79 -3.02 0.27 -14.71
N ARG A 80 -2.74 -0.99 -15.07
CA ARG A 80 -3.49 -2.15 -14.61
C ARG A 80 -3.17 -2.46 -13.15
N LEU A 81 -4.21 -2.62 -12.34
CA LEU A 81 -4.09 -3.05 -10.95
C LEU A 81 -3.86 -4.57 -10.87
N SER A 82 -2.73 -4.96 -10.27
CA SER A 82 -2.43 -6.36 -9.94
C SER A 82 -3.41 -6.93 -8.92
N GLU A 83 -3.55 -8.26 -8.82
CA GLU A 83 -4.42 -8.87 -7.82
C GLU A 83 -4.03 -8.50 -6.37
N ALA A 84 -2.73 -8.36 -6.11
CA ALA A 84 -2.24 -7.91 -4.81
C ALA A 84 -2.66 -6.46 -4.52
N ALA A 85 -2.53 -5.57 -5.51
CA ALA A 85 -3.01 -4.19 -5.41
C ALA A 85 -4.52 -4.13 -5.13
N GLN A 86 -5.30 -4.96 -5.83
CA GLN A 86 -6.75 -5.07 -5.65
C GLN A 86 -7.12 -5.51 -4.22
N LYS A 87 -6.44 -6.52 -3.66
CA LYS A 87 -6.66 -6.95 -2.27
C LYS A 87 -6.35 -5.86 -1.25
N ASN A 88 -5.30 -5.06 -1.48
CA ASN A 88 -5.01 -3.91 -0.63
C ASN A 88 -6.09 -2.83 -0.75
N LEU A 89 -6.54 -2.55 -1.97
CA LEU A 89 -7.62 -1.61 -2.24
C LEU A 89 -8.96 -2.07 -1.64
N ASP A 90 -9.21 -3.36 -1.52
CA ASP A 90 -10.37 -3.89 -0.82
C ASP A 90 -10.39 -3.46 0.65
N ILE A 91 -9.28 -3.64 1.37
CA ILE A 91 -9.15 -3.21 2.77
C ILE A 91 -9.34 -1.70 2.89
N ILE A 92 -8.75 -0.94 1.96
CA ILE A 92 -8.81 0.52 1.98
C ILE A 92 -10.23 1.00 1.68
N SER A 93 -10.92 0.41 0.70
CA SER A 93 -12.31 0.76 0.41
C SER A 93 -13.21 0.58 1.63
N GLN A 94 -13.02 -0.51 2.40
CA GLN A 94 -13.74 -0.75 3.66
C GLN A 94 -13.42 0.30 4.74
N ALA A 95 -12.21 0.83 4.75
CA ALA A 95 -11.85 1.94 5.63
C ALA A 95 -12.50 3.26 5.18
N LEU A 96 -12.49 3.58 3.88
CA LEU A 96 -13.04 4.85 3.37
C LEU A 96 -14.57 4.95 3.49
N ILE A 97 -15.28 3.81 3.49
CA ILE A 97 -16.73 3.76 3.77
C ILE A 97 -17.08 3.78 5.27
N ASP A 98 -16.09 3.73 6.16
CA ASP A 98 -16.31 3.77 7.60
C ASP A 98 -17.09 5.04 7.98
N GLY A 99 -18.07 4.87 8.87
CA GLY A 99 -18.91 5.95 9.38
C GLY A 99 -18.14 7.14 9.92
N ARG A 100 -16.96 6.89 10.52
CA ARG A 100 -16.07 7.92 11.08
C ARG A 100 -15.42 8.79 10.02
N LEU A 101 -15.28 8.30 8.79
CA LEU A 101 -14.65 9.03 7.68
C LEU A 101 -15.67 9.64 6.72
N LYS A 102 -16.98 9.53 6.96
CA LYS A 102 -18.05 9.96 6.03
C LYS A 102 -17.90 11.39 5.48
N ALA A 103 -17.40 12.31 6.29
CA ALA A 103 -17.19 13.71 5.88
C ALA A 103 -15.84 13.97 5.19
N ALA A 104 -14.92 13.00 5.22
CA ALA A 104 -13.60 13.12 4.63
C ALA A 104 -13.67 12.95 3.10
N LYS A 105 -12.99 13.84 2.38
CA LYS A 105 -12.68 13.70 0.95
C LYS A 105 -11.22 13.26 0.80
N PHE A 106 -10.92 12.54 -0.27
CA PHE A 106 -9.61 11.97 -0.54
C PHE A 106 -9.11 12.32 -1.94
N ARG A 107 -7.81 12.52 -2.05
CA ARG A 107 -7.09 12.66 -3.31
C ARG A 107 -6.21 11.44 -3.52
N VAL A 108 -6.28 10.88 -4.72
CA VAL A 108 -5.45 9.79 -5.19
C VAL A 108 -4.39 10.40 -6.11
N GLU A 109 -3.15 10.42 -5.66
CA GLU A 109 -2.05 11.13 -6.31
C GLU A 109 -1.10 10.12 -6.96
N GLY A 110 -1.01 10.13 -8.29
CA GLY A 110 -0.13 9.25 -9.05
C GLY A 110 1.24 9.87 -9.31
N HIS A 111 2.29 9.07 -9.16
CA HIS A 111 3.68 9.50 -9.38
C HIS A 111 4.46 8.50 -10.25
N THR A 112 5.43 9.01 -11.00
CA THR A 112 6.38 8.22 -11.79
C THR A 112 7.82 8.51 -11.35
N ASP A 113 8.74 7.64 -11.75
CA ASP A 113 10.16 8.00 -11.77
C ASP A 113 10.45 8.95 -12.96
N ALA A 114 11.70 9.42 -13.07
CA ALA A 114 12.08 10.37 -14.09
C ALA A 114 12.37 9.77 -15.47
N ARG A 115 12.15 8.46 -15.67
CA ARG A 115 12.35 7.82 -16.97
C ARG A 115 11.23 8.25 -17.91
N GLY A 116 11.58 8.57 -19.15
CA GLY A 116 10.61 9.04 -20.15
C GLY A 116 10.29 10.54 -20.09
N GLY A 117 9.50 10.98 -21.07
CA GLY A 117 9.12 12.39 -21.24
C GLY A 117 8.07 12.87 -20.25
N ASP A 118 8.03 14.18 -20.00
CA ASP A 118 7.15 14.80 -19.01
C ASP A 118 5.68 14.54 -19.31
N LYS A 119 5.28 14.72 -20.57
CA LYS A 119 3.91 14.47 -21.04
C LYS A 119 3.51 13.01 -20.84
N TYR A 120 4.41 12.08 -21.18
CA TYR A 120 4.18 10.64 -21.00
C TYR A 120 3.96 10.29 -19.53
N ASN A 121 4.86 10.76 -18.65
CA ASN A 121 4.76 10.53 -17.21
C ASN A 121 3.51 11.16 -16.59
N MET A 122 3.10 12.34 -17.07
CA MET A 122 1.87 12.99 -16.64
C MET A 122 0.65 12.14 -17.01
N THR A 123 0.56 11.67 -18.25
CA THR A 123 -0.52 10.78 -18.68
C THR A 123 -0.54 9.48 -17.88
N LEU A 124 0.60 8.79 -17.76
CA LEU A 124 0.68 7.51 -17.05
C LEU A 124 0.33 7.62 -15.56
N SER A 125 0.79 8.68 -14.89
CA SER A 125 0.42 8.92 -13.48
C SER A 125 -1.06 9.22 -13.30
N THR A 126 -1.66 9.96 -14.23
CA THR A 126 -3.11 10.26 -14.21
C THR A 126 -3.91 8.97 -14.41
N GLU A 127 -3.58 8.18 -15.43
CA GLU A 127 -4.24 6.89 -15.71
C GLU A 127 -4.17 5.92 -14.52
N ARG A 128 -3.04 5.89 -13.80
CA ARG A 128 -2.89 5.08 -12.58
C ARG A 128 -3.78 5.58 -11.44
N ALA A 129 -3.85 6.89 -11.23
CA ALA A 129 -4.73 7.48 -10.24
C ALA A 129 -6.21 7.20 -10.57
N ASP A 130 -6.59 7.36 -11.85
CA ASP A 130 -7.93 7.08 -12.36
C ASP A 130 -8.30 5.59 -12.19
N ALA A 131 -7.37 4.67 -12.45
CA ALA A 131 -7.59 3.24 -12.26
C ALA A 131 -7.90 2.90 -10.79
N VAL A 132 -7.21 3.55 -9.85
CA VAL A 132 -7.45 3.39 -8.42
C VAL A 132 -8.80 3.99 -8.01
N VAL A 133 -9.12 5.21 -8.44
CA VAL A 133 -10.44 5.83 -8.17
C VAL A 133 -11.56 4.96 -8.73
N SER A 134 -11.46 4.54 -9.99
CA SER A 134 -12.42 3.64 -10.63
C SER A 134 -12.60 2.33 -9.87
N TYR A 135 -11.53 1.81 -9.24
CA TYR A 135 -11.62 0.61 -8.41
C TYR A 135 -12.36 0.90 -7.09
N LEU A 136 -12.04 2.01 -6.41
CA LEU A 136 -12.69 2.40 -5.16
C LEU A 136 -14.18 2.71 -5.36
N GLU A 137 -14.56 3.33 -6.47
CA GLU A 137 -15.97 3.56 -6.84
C GLU A 137 -16.72 2.24 -7.03
N LYS A 138 -16.12 1.26 -7.71
CA LYS A 138 -16.70 -0.10 -7.82
C LYS A 138 -16.88 -0.78 -6.46
N LYS A 139 -16.09 -0.38 -5.46
CA LYS A 139 -16.21 -0.81 -4.06
C LYS A 139 -17.12 0.09 -3.22
N GLN A 140 -17.97 0.89 -3.88
CA GLN A 140 -18.99 1.75 -3.28
C GLN A 140 -18.44 2.92 -2.46
N VAL A 141 -17.18 3.32 -2.66
CA VAL A 141 -16.71 4.61 -2.16
C VAL A 141 -17.35 5.73 -2.99
N PRO A 142 -18.03 6.72 -2.38
CA PRO A 142 -18.70 7.78 -3.13
C PRO A 142 -17.72 8.59 -4.01
N ALA A 143 -18.07 8.78 -5.28
CA ALA A 143 -17.22 9.45 -6.27
C ALA A 143 -16.95 10.93 -5.92
N ASP A 144 -17.91 11.61 -5.28
CA ASP A 144 -17.78 12.98 -4.80
C ASP A 144 -16.73 13.15 -3.67
N ARG A 145 -16.30 12.03 -3.06
CA ARG A 145 -15.25 11.98 -2.04
C ARG A 145 -13.89 11.59 -2.62
N LEU A 146 -13.77 11.33 -3.92
CA LEU A 146 -12.54 10.88 -4.56
C LEU A 146 -12.11 11.85 -5.66
N GLN A 147 -10.82 12.17 -5.68
CA GLN A 147 -10.23 12.96 -6.75
C GLN A 147 -8.94 12.31 -7.23
N ALA A 148 -8.85 11.97 -8.51
CA ALA A 148 -7.61 11.50 -9.12
C ALA A 148 -6.75 12.69 -9.59
N ILE A 149 -5.45 12.65 -9.31
CA ILE A 149 -4.47 13.65 -9.76
C ILE A 149 -3.19 12.95 -10.19
N GLY A 150 -2.74 13.20 -11.42
CA GLY A 150 -1.40 12.82 -11.86
C GLY A 150 -0.39 13.92 -11.58
N PHE A 151 0.77 13.56 -11.02
CA PHE A 151 1.91 14.48 -10.84
C PHE A 151 3.08 14.16 -11.77
N GLY A 152 3.03 13.04 -12.49
CA GLY A 152 4.16 12.51 -13.23
C GLY A 152 5.40 12.41 -12.33
N LYS A 153 6.53 12.92 -12.82
CA LYS A 153 7.82 12.96 -12.10
C LYS A 153 8.07 14.23 -11.29
N SER A 154 7.09 15.12 -11.18
CA SER A 154 7.29 16.46 -10.58
C SER A 154 7.46 16.44 -9.05
N VAL A 155 6.98 15.38 -8.39
CA VAL A 155 7.03 15.22 -6.93
C VAL A 155 7.72 13.89 -6.58
N PRO A 156 9.06 13.81 -6.72
CA PRO A 156 9.82 12.62 -6.32
C PRO A 156 9.82 12.47 -4.80
N ARG A 157 9.76 11.22 -4.34
CA ARG A 157 9.84 10.83 -2.92
C ARG A 157 11.29 10.78 -2.45
N THR A 158 12.18 10.31 -3.32
CA THR A 158 13.60 10.17 -3.03
C THR A 158 14.41 11.21 -3.81
N SER A 159 15.60 11.53 -3.31
CA SER A 159 16.53 12.44 -4.01
C SER A 159 17.02 11.87 -5.33
N ASN A 160 16.98 10.53 -5.50
CA ASN A 160 17.28 9.87 -6.76
C ASN A 160 16.04 9.86 -7.66
N PRO A 161 16.02 10.63 -8.76
CA PRO A 161 14.84 10.74 -9.61
C PRO A 161 14.49 9.44 -10.35
N PHE A 162 15.42 8.49 -10.46
CA PHE A 162 15.22 7.20 -11.15
C PHE A 162 14.85 6.05 -10.20
N ASP A 163 14.67 6.34 -8.92
CA ASP A 163 14.36 5.37 -7.91
C ASP A 163 12.97 4.74 -8.15
N PRO A 164 12.86 3.39 -8.12
CA PRO A 164 11.59 2.68 -8.09
C PRO A 164 10.58 3.19 -7.07
N GLU A 165 11.02 3.67 -5.91
CA GLU A 165 10.12 4.20 -4.87
C GLU A 165 9.32 5.42 -5.34
N ASN A 166 9.77 6.13 -6.38
CA ASN A 166 9.02 7.25 -6.95
C ASN A 166 7.78 6.79 -7.72
N ARG A 167 7.74 5.54 -8.20
CA ARG A 167 6.59 4.95 -8.91
C ARG A 167 5.55 4.45 -7.90
N ARG A 168 4.63 5.32 -7.50
CA ARG A 168 3.66 5.05 -6.42
C ARG A 168 2.36 5.79 -6.65
N VAL A 169 1.34 5.42 -5.88
CA VAL A 169 0.07 6.15 -5.79
C VAL A 169 -0.20 6.45 -4.32
N GLU A 170 -0.36 7.72 -3.96
CA GLU A 170 -0.63 8.12 -2.58
C GLU A 170 -2.12 8.40 -2.40
N LEU A 171 -2.68 8.04 -1.23
CA LEU A 171 -4.00 8.47 -0.82
C LEU A 171 -3.86 9.55 0.25
N LYS A 172 -4.29 10.76 -0.07
CA LYS A 172 -4.26 11.90 0.85
C LYS A 172 -5.65 12.35 1.20
N LEU A 173 -5.79 12.97 2.36
CA LEU A 173 -6.99 13.72 2.70
C LEU A 173 -7.01 15.02 1.90
N SER A 174 -8.15 15.34 1.31
CA SER A 174 -8.35 16.64 0.70
C SER A 174 -8.66 17.64 1.81
N THR A 175 -7.67 18.41 2.22
CA THR A 175 -7.85 19.61 3.03
C THR A 175 -8.26 20.74 2.08
N GLU A 176 -9.56 21.02 2.00
CA GLU A 176 -10.07 22.26 1.40
C GLU A 176 -9.81 23.45 2.33
#